data_AF-A0A815L584-F1
#
_entry.id   AF-A0A815L584-F1
#
_cell.length_a   1.000
_cell.length_b   1.000
_cell.length_c   1.000
_cell.angle_alpha   90.00
_cell.angle_beta   90.00
_cell.angle_gamma   90.00
#
_symmetry.space_group_name_H-M   'P 1'
#
loop_
_entity.id
_entity.type
_entity.pdbx_description
1 polymer ?
#
loop_
_entity_poly.entity_id
_entity_poly.type
_entity_poly.pdbx_seq_one_letter_code
_entity_poly.pdbx_strand_id
1 'polypeptide(L)'
;IPNVSITPIPYETLWNITTDEVCYCGFTSNCYSPSAFYDLFAEQTQAQFTVMVSPLANVTGFFVACYALDALLVSSLQCFFDSSCFTTVLTFFPSSNITHHDILQMNQTHYAVETTIEILANNLFLEQWSSEISFSAYYSACAPILCVYGGLIIVLRVCASNVVRFWRNRNNKDAVKSDQHYPPVQRRVTNFWHTAKSKLSELNLFKTELSWDDDQRHRREILTTRLYLLLLIIAVIVVLIYTCIDTQTEIIKVLNPSQEVFDQLRSHPQYSSTLDCPCTNITVHYQSFIFIKPYYHQLCSSDFVTRNSTWISLLYSSTAGIDYAYNDYRLFAASHFELLSSLCTLVNETIAEAINEFSRNIMINARVQSRENIESQANTALNRFCLSTPRTFVLILDFIRYMNQGNGIVSSILSNWHFISLDTISPWDSLWALPHSYGNDNCSCGTSSMCISEALFNGLVIPGLHVGCYPFESLLQSTLECLYNISCIDQLKSMYNYSNKTFNPLNNSLSSANTTVQSLIETLFIERWETNVLYDQYYTACSPLWCSYILTRRINPVYTVTTIVSLHGGLSVVLKLITPVLVRFAYQIVRHRRGRVGPTVTVITVKEQNKY
;
A
#
# COMPACT_ATOMS: atom_id res chain seq x y z
N ILE A 1 -67.57 42.01 -2.10
CA ILE A 1 -68.06 41.21 -0.96
C ILE A 1 -67.50 39.80 -1.15
N PRO A 2 -66.79 39.22 -0.17
CA PRO A 2 -65.47 39.58 0.33
C PRO A 2 -64.32 38.91 -0.46
N ASN A 3 -63.09 39.30 -0.14
CA ASN A 3 -61.87 38.52 -0.39
C ASN A 3 -62.09 37.08 0.10
N VAL A 4 -62.10 36.12 -0.82
CA VAL A 4 -61.79 34.73 -0.48
C VAL A 4 -60.42 34.47 -1.08
N SER A 5 -59.40 34.52 -0.23
CA SER A 5 -58.10 33.93 -0.50
C SER A 5 -58.31 32.42 -0.64
N ILE A 6 -58.54 31.96 -1.86
CA ILE A 6 -58.48 30.54 -2.18
C ILE A 6 -57.01 30.24 -2.45
N THR A 7 -56.31 29.78 -1.43
CA THR A 7 -55.04 29.07 -1.61
C THR A 7 -55.32 27.82 -2.46
N PRO A 8 -54.64 27.61 -3.60
CA PRO A 8 -54.72 26.35 -4.30
C PRO A 8 -54.15 25.28 -3.37
N ILE A 9 -54.86 24.17 -3.17
CA ILE A 9 -54.34 23.00 -2.44
C ILE A 9 -53.59 22.15 -3.46
N PRO A 10 -52.25 22.03 -3.40
CA PRO A 10 -51.49 21.06 -4.19
C PRO A 10 -51.49 19.71 -3.45
N TYR A 11 -51.57 18.61 -4.20
CA TYR A 11 -51.68 17.23 -3.71
C TYR A 11 -50.37 16.64 -3.10
N GLU A 12 -49.45 17.48 -2.62
CA GLU A 12 -48.18 17.07 -2.00
C GLU A 12 -48.07 17.58 -0.56
N THR A 13 -49.01 17.17 0.29
CA THR A 13 -49.01 17.51 1.71
C THR A 13 -48.60 16.32 2.55
N LEU A 14 -47.49 16.43 3.28
CA LEU A 14 -47.16 15.56 4.40
C LEU A 14 -47.58 16.29 5.69
N TRP A 15 -48.35 15.63 6.56
CA TRP A 15 -48.77 16.21 7.82
C TRP A 15 -47.72 15.96 8.88
N ASN A 16 -47.10 17.01 9.43
CA ASN A 16 -46.18 16.87 10.54
C ASN A 16 -46.99 16.64 11.83
N ILE A 17 -46.80 15.52 12.53
CA ILE A 17 -47.60 15.20 13.73
C ILE A 17 -47.13 16.00 14.96
N THR A 18 -45.93 16.57 14.95
CA THR A 18 -45.40 17.27 16.13
C THR A 18 -45.88 18.71 16.27
N THR A 19 -46.43 19.29 15.21
CA THR A 19 -46.98 20.64 15.13
C THR A 19 -48.08 20.58 14.09
N ASP A 20 -49.32 21.00 14.38
CA ASP A 20 -50.49 21.00 13.47
C ASP A 20 -50.31 21.83 12.15
N GLU A 21 -49.08 21.95 11.64
CA GLU A 21 -48.68 22.65 10.43
C GLU A 21 -48.50 21.67 9.27
N VAL A 22 -49.16 22.00 8.15
CA VAL A 22 -49.02 21.28 6.88
C VAL A 22 -47.58 21.46 6.37
N CYS A 23 -46.87 20.35 6.17
CA CYS A 23 -45.52 20.36 5.63
C CYS A 23 -45.58 20.09 4.12
N TYR A 24 -45.07 21.04 3.34
CA TYR A 24 -45.12 21.00 1.89
C TYR A 24 -43.72 20.72 1.33
N CYS A 25 -43.61 19.64 0.56
CA CYS A 25 -42.32 19.24 -0.03
C CYS A 25 -41.72 20.26 -0.99
N GLY A 26 -42.57 21.11 -1.60
CA GLY A 26 -42.12 22.22 -2.43
C GLY A 26 -41.47 23.38 -1.67
N PHE A 27 -41.66 23.50 -0.34
CA PHE A 27 -41.11 24.59 0.47
C PHE A 27 -40.05 24.13 1.48
N THR A 28 -40.16 22.91 1.98
CA THR A 28 -39.25 22.36 3.00
C THR A 28 -38.93 20.91 2.67
N SER A 29 -37.66 20.60 2.42
CA SER A 29 -37.20 19.23 2.11
C SER A 29 -37.30 18.28 3.31
N ASN A 30 -37.24 18.81 4.53
CA ASN A 30 -37.16 18.02 5.76
C ASN A 30 -38.54 17.59 6.31
N CYS A 31 -39.57 17.60 5.48
CA CYS A 31 -40.87 17.10 5.90
C CYS A 31 -40.85 15.58 6.01
N TYR A 32 -41.27 15.06 7.15
CA TYR A 32 -41.54 13.65 7.33
C TYR A 32 -42.73 13.44 8.26
N SER A 33 -43.41 12.31 8.08
CA SER A 33 -44.54 11.85 8.90
C SER A 33 -44.37 10.36 9.18
N PRO A 34 -44.84 9.83 10.33
CA PRO A 34 -44.93 8.40 10.54
C PRO A 34 -45.69 7.73 9.38
N SER A 35 -45.18 6.60 8.93
CA SER A 35 -45.81 5.83 7.86
C SER A 35 -46.96 4.97 8.38
N ALA A 36 -47.99 4.83 7.56
CA ALA A 36 -49.15 4.02 7.86
C ALA A 36 -49.85 3.54 6.58
N PHE A 37 -50.66 2.50 6.69
CA PHE A 37 -51.55 2.05 5.65
C PHE A 37 -52.88 2.80 5.73
N TYR A 38 -53.38 3.29 4.60
CA TYR A 38 -54.63 4.04 4.51
C TYR A 38 -55.60 3.34 3.56
N ASP A 39 -56.90 3.42 3.86
CA ASP A 39 -57.94 2.98 2.95
C ASP A 39 -58.24 4.11 1.94
N LEU A 40 -57.65 4.02 0.75
CA LEU A 40 -57.87 4.99 -0.33
C LEU A 40 -59.31 4.93 -0.91
N PHE A 41 -60.10 3.90 -0.59
CA PHE A 41 -61.43 3.67 -1.15
C PHE A 41 -62.58 3.90 -0.15
N ALA A 42 -62.29 4.13 1.13
CA ALA A 42 -63.31 4.38 2.16
C ALA A 42 -64.18 5.63 1.86
N GLU A 43 -63.68 6.60 1.07
CA GLU A 43 -64.37 7.85 0.73
C GLU A 43 -64.96 7.94 -0.69
N GLN A 44 -65.01 6.86 -1.48
CA GLN A 44 -65.66 6.91 -2.82
C GLN A 44 -67.17 7.22 -2.81
N THR A 45 -67.78 7.45 -1.64
CA THR A 45 -69.21 7.80 -1.53
C THR A 45 -69.51 9.29 -1.40
N GLN A 46 -68.52 10.16 -1.15
CA GLN A 46 -68.73 11.62 -1.12
C GLN A 46 -67.52 12.34 -1.74
N ALA A 47 -67.78 13.18 -2.75
CA ALA A 47 -66.79 13.86 -3.58
C ALA A 47 -66.01 14.99 -2.86
N GLN A 48 -65.54 14.76 -1.64
CA GLN A 48 -64.73 15.70 -0.86
C GLN A 48 -63.59 14.95 -0.15
N PHE A 49 -62.42 14.90 -0.79
CA PHE A 49 -61.15 14.46 -0.19
C PHE A 49 -60.62 15.49 0.83
N THR A 50 -61.41 15.81 1.86
CA THR A 50 -61.04 16.80 2.88
C THR A 50 -61.08 16.26 4.30
N VAL A 51 -61.45 15.01 4.51
CA VAL A 51 -61.46 14.41 5.86
C VAL A 51 -60.24 13.53 6.04
N MET A 52 -59.53 13.73 7.15
CA MET A 52 -58.39 12.88 7.54
C MET A 52 -58.84 11.42 7.60
N VAL A 53 -58.33 10.59 6.68
CA VAL A 53 -58.52 9.14 6.76
C VAL A 53 -57.64 8.63 7.89
N SER A 54 -58.26 8.12 8.97
CA SER A 54 -57.52 7.43 10.02
C SER A 54 -56.74 6.25 9.44
N PRO A 55 -55.48 6.05 9.83
CA PRO A 55 -54.69 4.94 9.33
C PRO A 55 -55.34 3.59 9.69
N LEU A 56 -55.40 2.67 8.73
CA LEU A 56 -55.81 1.28 8.94
C LEU A 56 -54.83 0.57 9.88
N ALA A 57 -53.53 0.86 9.72
CA ALA A 57 -52.49 0.41 10.62
C ALA A 57 -51.23 1.29 10.50
N ASN A 58 -50.61 1.59 11.63
CA ASN A 58 -49.34 2.32 11.68
C ASN A 58 -48.16 1.34 11.52
N VAL A 59 -47.09 1.79 10.87
CA VAL A 59 -45.84 1.02 10.76
C VAL A 59 -44.79 1.67 11.66
N THR A 60 -44.57 1.09 12.83
CA THR A 60 -43.68 1.65 13.86
C THR A 60 -42.23 1.73 13.37
N GLY A 61 -41.57 2.87 13.64
CA GLY A 61 -40.20 3.14 13.22
C GLY A 61 -40.04 3.54 11.75
N PHE A 62 -41.07 3.38 10.90
CA PHE A 62 -41.00 3.81 9.51
C PHE A 62 -41.64 5.18 9.33
N PHE A 63 -41.01 6.00 8.51
CA PHE A 63 -41.46 7.34 8.15
C PHE A 63 -41.62 7.46 6.64
N VAL A 64 -42.55 8.31 6.22
CA VAL A 64 -42.63 8.86 4.86
C VAL A 64 -42.04 10.26 4.88
N ALA A 65 -41.31 10.63 3.84
CA ALA A 65 -40.74 11.96 3.68
C ALA A 65 -40.92 12.43 2.23
N CYS A 66 -40.48 13.65 1.93
CA CYS A 66 -40.54 14.21 0.57
C CYS A 66 -39.77 13.38 -0.45
N TYR A 67 -38.67 12.77 -0.01
CA TYR A 67 -37.82 11.93 -0.85
C TYR A 67 -37.69 10.54 -0.22
N ALA A 68 -37.64 9.50 -1.06
CA ALA A 68 -37.59 8.12 -0.59
C ALA A 68 -36.35 7.83 0.28
N LEU A 69 -35.22 8.47 -0.02
CA LEU A 69 -34.00 8.33 0.78
C LEU A 69 -34.14 9.01 2.14
N ASP A 70 -34.71 10.21 2.21
CA ASP A 70 -34.93 10.89 3.48
C ASP A 70 -35.89 10.10 4.36
N ALA A 71 -36.94 9.53 3.75
CA ALA A 71 -37.88 8.63 4.41
C ALA A 71 -37.15 7.43 5.02
N LEU A 72 -36.22 6.82 4.29
CA LEU A 72 -35.40 5.72 4.77
C LEU A 72 -34.45 6.16 5.89
N LEU A 73 -33.72 7.27 5.70
CA LEU A 73 -32.69 7.72 6.64
C LEU A 73 -33.28 8.12 8.01
N VAL A 74 -34.45 8.76 8.02
CA VAL A 74 -35.16 9.11 9.27
C VAL A 74 -35.93 7.94 9.88
N SER A 75 -36.12 6.84 9.13
CA SER A 75 -36.69 5.60 9.65
C SER A 75 -35.70 4.83 10.53
N SER A 76 -36.22 3.94 11.38
CA SER A 76 -35.48 3.00 12.20
C SER A 76 -35.83 1.56 11.83
N LEU A 77 -35.07 0.59 12.37
CA LEU A 77 -35.32 -0.82 12.12
C LEU A 77 -36.40 -1.41 13.05
N GLN A 78 -37.10 -0.59 13.84
CA GLN A 78 -38.01 -1.04 14.89
C GLN A 78 -39.05 -2.07 14.43
N CYS A 79 -39.67 -1.86 13.26
CA CYS A 79 -40.66 -2.80 12.71
C CYS A 79 -40.09 -4.20 12.45
N PHE A 80 -38.79 -4.32 12.12
CA PHE A 80 -38.13 -5.61 11.85
C PHE A 80 -37.84 -6.43 13.12
N PHE A 81 -37.89 -5.78 14.30
CA PHE A 81 -37.77 -6.43 15.61
C PHE A 81 -39.13 -6.60 16.30
N ASP A 82 -40.21 -6.04 15.74
CA ASP A 82 -41.58 -6.14 16.24
C ASP A 82 -42.41 -7.07 15.34
N SER A 83 -42.67 -8.29 15.85
CA SER A 83 -43.49 -9.30 15.18
C SER A 83 -44.86 -8.77 14.73
N SER A 84 -45.50 -7.91 15.53
CA SER A 84 -46.83 -7.36 15.23
C SER A 84 -46.76 -6.36 14.08
N CYS A 85 -45.77 -5.46 14.11
CA CYS A 85 -45.54 -4.51 13.02
C CYS A 85 -45.20 -5.24 11.72
N PHE A 86 -44.24 -6.18 11.76
CA PHE A 86 -43.81 -6.92 10.59
C PHE A 86 -44.95 -7.74 9.97
N THR A 87 -45.76 -8.42 10.79
CA THR A 87 -46.95 -9.15 10.33
C THR A 87 -47.95 -8.21 9.66
N THR A 88 -48.16 -7.02 10.22
CA THR A 88 -49.03 -6.00 9.63
C THR A 88 -48.53 -5.60 8.24
N VAL A 89 -47.25 -5.31 8.07
CA VAL A 89 -46.67 -5.00 6.74
C VAL A 89 -46.91 -6.15 5.75
N LEU A 90 -46.69 -7.40 6.17
CA LEU A 90 -46.93 -8.58 5.31
C LEU A 90 -48.40 -8.76 4.93
N THR A 91 -49.36 -8.39 5.78
CA THR A 91 -50.79 -8.45 5.44
C THR A 91 -51.18 -7.51 4.30
N PHE A 92 -50.51 -6.37 4.17
CA PHE A 92 -50.76 -5.40 3.09
C PHE A 92 -49.95 -5.69 1.82
N PHE A 93 -48.89 -6.51 1.92
CA PHE A 93 -48.10 -6.99 0.78
C PHE A 93 -48.11 -8.53 0.69
N PRO A 94 -49.28 -9.17 0.46
CA PRO A 94 -49.36 -10.62 0.40
C PRO A 94 -48.66 -11.14 -0.86
N SER A 95 -47.40 -11.54 -0.72
CA SER A 95 -46.71 -12.34 -1.73
C SER A 95 -47.08 -13.81 -1.54
N SER A 96 -47.53 -14.47 -2.62
CA SER A 96 -48.06 -15.83 -2.60
C SER A 96 -47.03 -16.94 -2.32
N ASN A 97 -45.81 -16.60 -1.91
CA ASN A 97 -44.71 -17.58 -1.87
C ASN A 97 -43.65 -17.33 -0.79
N ILE A 98 -44.00 -16.78 0.38
CA ILE A 98 -43.03 -16.65 1.48
C ILE A 98 -43.44 -17.55 2.65
N THR A 99 -42.73 -18.67 2.80
CA THR A 99 -43.00 -19.67 3.84
C THR A 99 -42.06 -19.56 5.04
N HIS A 100 -41.00 -18.75 5.00
CA HIS A 100 -40.09 -18.48 6.12
C HIS A 100 -39.75 -16.99 6.22
N HIS A 101 -40.03 -16.41 7.38
CA HIS A 101 -39.57 -15.09 7.78
C HIS A 101 -38.92 -15.21 9.16
N ASP A 102 -37.66 -14.80 9.26
CA ASP A 102 -36.95 -14.66 10.53
C ASP A 102 -37.12 -13.22 11.02
N ILE A 103 -37.75 -13.05 12.18
CA ILE A 103 -37.76 -11.78 12.91
C ILE A 103 -36.35 -11.58 13.48
N LEU A 104 -35.78 -10.39 13.31
CA LEU A 104 -34.47 -10.08 13.88
C LEU A 104 -34.55 -10.16 15.40
N GLN A 105 -33.61 -10.88 16.04
CA GLN A 105 -33.57 -10.97 17.49
C GLN A 105 -32.77 -9.79 18.05
N MET A 106 -33.33 -9.08 19.04
CA MET A 106 -32.65 -7.96 19.74
C MET A 106 -31.25 -8.33 20.26
N ASN A 107 -31.00 -9.61 20.53
CA ASN A 107 -29.75 -10.11 21.08
C ASN A 107 -28.60 -10.13 20.05
N GLN A 108 -28.87 -9.80 18.78
CA GLN A 108 -27.94 -9.89 17.66
C GLN A 108 -27.39 -8.54 17.19
N THR A 109 -27.86 -7.42 17.75
CA THR A 109 -27.42 -6.07 17.36
C THR A 109 -26.91 -5.27 18.55
N HIS A 110 -25.83 -4.52 18.35
CA HIS A 110 -25.31 -3.55 19.31
C HIS A 110 -26.17 -2.27 19.35
N TYR A 111 -26.78 -1.91 18.23
CA TYR A 111 -27.61 -0.71 18.13
C TYR A 111 -28.99 -0.93 18.77
N ALA A 112 -29.50 0.11 19.44
CA ALA A 112 -30.89 0.13 19.89
C ALA A 112 -31.82 0.07 18.66
N VAL A 113 -32.96 -0.62 18.78
CA VAL A 113 -33.91 -0.83 17.66
C VAL A 113 -34.51 0.47 17.10
N GLU A 114 -34.49 1.54 17.90
CA GLU A 114 -34.94 2.88 17.55
C GLU A 114 -33.84 3.79 16.97
N THR A 115 -32.62 3.25 16.79
CA THR A 115 -31.55 3.91 16.06
C THR A 115 -31.99 4.10 14.60
N THR A 116 -31.87 5.33 14.10
CA THR A 116 -32.21 5.65 12.71
C THR A 116 -31.24 4.99 11.75
N ILE A 117 -31.72 4.69 10.54
CA ILE A 117 -30.90 4.11 9.47
C ILE A 117 -29.78 5.07 9.09
N GLU A 118 -29.97 6.39 9.19
CA GLU A 118 -28.89 7.36 9.04
C GLU A 118 -27.71 7.10 9.99
N ILE A 119 -27.99 6.88 11.29
CA ILE A 119 -26.95 6.61 12.28
C ILE A 119 -26.29 5.25 11.99
N LEU A 120 -27.06 4.24 11.58
CA LEU A 120 -26.50 2.94 11.20
C LEU A 120 -25.60 3.05 9.97
N ALA A 121 -26.02 3.79 8.95
CA ALA A 121 -25.27 4.04 7.73
C ALA A 121 -23.98 4.83 7.99
N ASN A 122 -24.04 5.86 8.84
CA ASN A 122 -22.87 6.63 9.26
C ASN A 122 -21.83 5.77 10.01
N ASN A 123 -22.29 4.69 10.67
CA ASN A 123 -21.42 3.70 11.30
C ASN A 123 -21.15 2.47 10.41
N LEU A 124 -21.47 2.55 9.11
CA LEU A 124 -21.29 1.49 8.11
C LEU A 124 -21.93 0.15 8.50
N PHE A 125 -23.00 0.18 9.32
CA PHE A 125 -23.64 -1.01 9.87
C PHE A 125 -22.65 -1.95 10.59
N LEU A 126 -21.53 -1.42 11.11
CA LEU A 126 -20.53 -2.22 11.80
C LEU A 126 -21.04 -2.60 13.20
N GLU A 127 -21.30 -3.89 13.38
CA GLU A 127 -21.76 -4.48 14.66
C GLU A 127 -20.59 -4.88 15.57
N GLN A 128 -19.43 -5.26 15.01
CA GLN A 128 -18.22 -5.63 15.77
C GLN A 128 -16.92 -5.27 15.03
N TRP A 129 -15.93 -4.81 15.78
CA TRP A 129 -14.54 -4.76 15.35
C TRP A 129 -13.78 -5.97 15.92
N SER A 130 -13.30 -6.87 15.06
CA SER A 130 -12.22 -7.79 15.45
C SER A 130 -10.90 -7.25 14.91
N SER A 131 -10.00 -6.85 15.80
CA SER A 131 -8.61 -6.61 15.43
C SER A 131 -7.76 -7.78 15.93
N GLU A 132 -7.58 -8.80 15.09
CA GLU A 132 -6.59 -9.85 15.35
C GLU A 132 -5.18 -9.37 14.99
N ILE A 133 -4.73 -8.24 15.53
CA ILE A 133 -3.31 -7.88 15.46
C ILE A 133 -2.90 -7.28 16.80
N SER A 134 -2.50 -8.14 17.74
CA SER A 134 -1.87 -7.68 18.96
C SER A 134 -0.48 -7.12 18.62
N PHE A 135 -0.22 -5.87 19.00
CA PHE A 135 1.12 -5.26 18.98
C PHE A 135 2.15 -6.10 19.77
N SER A 136 1.66 -6.94 20.69
CA SER A 136 2.40 -7.95 21.45
C SER A 136 3.01 -9.06 20.57
N ALA A 137 2.33 -9.51 19.51
CA ALA A 137 2.83 -10.57 18.62
C ALA A 137 3.96 -10.08 17.69
N TYR A 138 4.02 -8.79 17.39
CA TYR A 138 5.10 -8.19 16.60
C TYR A 138 6.38 -8.00 17.44
N TYR A 139 6.24 -7.66 18.73
CA TYR A 139 7.38 -7.42 19.62
C TYR A 139 8.11 -8.71 20.05
N SER A 140 7.40 -9.84 20.10
CA SER A 140 7.99 -11.14 20.46
C SER A 140 8.84 -11.76 19.35
N ALA A 141 8.75 -11.26 18.10
CA ALA A 141 9.48 -11.78 16.95
C ALA A 141 10.85 -11.11 16.68
N CYS A 142 11.22 -10.05 17.40
CA CYS A 142 12.39 -9.21 17.05
C CYS A 142 13.43 -8.95 18.16
N ALA A 143 13.58 -9.82 19.17
CA ALA A 143 14.65 -9.68 20.16
C ALA A 143 15.81 -10.67 19.90
N PRO A 144 17.04 -10.21 19.57
CA PRO A 144 18.23 -11.06 19.57
C PRO A 144 18.90 -11.10 20.96
N ILE A 145 19.23 -12.32 21.37
CA ILE A 145 20.11 -12.65 22.49
C ILE A 145 21.57 -12.46 22.08
N LEU A 146 22.36 -11.73 22.87
CA LEU A 146 23.81 -11.96 22.96
C LEU A 146 24.37 -11.47 24.30
N CYS A 147 24.88 -12.41 25.08
CA CYS A 147 25.63 -12.17 26.31
C CYS A 147 27.12 -12.48 26.12
N VAL A 148 27.91 -11.76 26.93
CA VAL A 148 29.28 -12.02 27.40
C VAL A 148 30.43 -11.67 26.46
N TYR A 149 31.18 -10.60 26.79
CA TYR A 149 32.56 -10.65 27.30
C TYR A 149 33.10 -9.23 27.47
N GLY A 150 33.47 -8.85 28.70
CA GLY A 150 33.95 -7.50 29.02
C GLY A 150 34.82 -7.42 30.27
N GLY A 151 35.67 -8.42 30.51
CA GLY A 151 36.68 -8.40 31.55
C GLY A 151 38.08 -8.28 30.95
N LEU A 152 38.47 -7.11 30.45
CA LEU A 152 39.88 -6.83 30.12
C LEU A 152 40.22 -5.33 29.99
N ILE A 153 39.79 -4.48 30.94
CA ILE A 153 40.23 -3.08 31.02
C ILE A 153 40.87 -2.82 32.39
N ILE A 154 41.97 -3.51 32.71
CA ILE A 154 42.89 -3.11 33.80
C ILE A 154 44.38 -3.27 33.41
N VAL A 155 44.73 -4.06 32.38
CA VAL A 155 46.14 -4.34 32.06
C VAL A 155 46.80 -3.30 31.13
N LEU A 156 46.02 -2.48 30.42
CA LEU A 156 46.57 -1.54 29.42
C LEU A 156 47.01 -0.16 29.95
N ARG A 157 47.02 0.08 31.27
CA ARG A 157 47.62 1.30 31.84
C ARG A 157 49.04 1.13 32.40
N VAL A 158 49.59 -0.09 32.43
CA VAL A 158 50.91 -0.32 33.09
C VAL A 158 52.06 -0.58 32.11
N CYS A 159 51.81 -1.01 30.87
CA CYS A 159 52.90 -1.35 29.94
C CYS A 159 53.33 -0.23 28.97
N ALA A 160 52.55 0.85 28.82
CA ALA A 160 52.87 1.92 27.89
C ALA A 160 54.06 2.82 28.33
N SER A 161 54.41 2.84 29.62
CA SER A 161 55.50 3.68 30.14
C SER A 161 56.90 3.08 29.92
N ASN A 162 57.03 1.75 29.83
CA ASN A 162 58.33 1.09 29.79
C ASN A 162 58.89 0.87 28.38
N VAL A 163 58.04 0.84 27.36
CA VAL A 163 58.47 0.62 25.96
C VAL A 163 59.08 1.89 25.35
N VAL A 164 58.58 3.08 25.75
CA VAL A 164 59.14 4.38 25.30
C VAL A 164 60.54 4.63 25.92
N ARG A 165 60.82 4.07 27.10
CA ARG A 165 62.12 4.24 27.77
C ARG A 165 63.22 3.34 27.19
N PHE A 166 62.85 2.20 26.61
CA PHE A 166 63.81 1.26 26.02
C PHE A 166 64.25 1.66 24.60
N TRP A 167 63.38 2.34 23.84
CA TRP A 167 63.69 2.77 22.47
C TRP A 167 64.60 4.02 22.40
N ARG A 168 64.69 4.82 23.47
CA ARG A 168 65.55 6.02 23.49
C ARG A 168 67.04 5.74 23.69
N ASN A 169 67.41 4.54 24.17
CA ASN A 169 68.80 4.22 24.53
C ASN A 169 69.58 3.40 23.50
N ARG A 170 68.98 3.02 22.35
CA ARG A 170 69.66 2.19 21.34
C ARG A 170 70.16 2.94 20.11
N ASN A 171 69.88 4.23 19.98
CA ASN A 171 70.25 5.04 18.80
C ASN A 171 71.61 5.76 18.89
N ASN A 172 72.48 5.43 19.86
CA ASN A 172 73.76 6.15 20.01
C ASN A 172 75.03 5.30 19.91
N LYS A 173 74.95 4.05 19.47
CA LYS A 173 76.14 3.27 19.12
C LYS A 173 75.88 2.51 17.83
N ASP A 174 76.80 2.67 16.90
CA ASP A 174 76.97 1.91 15.65
C ASP A 174 76.52 2.65 14.39
N ALA A 175 77.11 3.83 14.17
CA ALA A 175 77.51 4.25 12.84
C ALA A 175 78.91 3.68 12.54
N VAL A 176 79.10 3.27 11.28
CA VAL A 176 80.37 3.06 10.53
C VAL A 176 80.73 1.59 10.18
N LYS A 177 80.62 1.32 8.87
CA LYS A 177 81.35 0.37 7.98
C LYS A 177 80.97 -1.13 8.07
N SER A 178 80.92 -1.91 6.98
CA SER A 178 81.32 -1.76 5.57
C SER A 178 80.68 -2.88 4.74
N ASP A 179 80.50 -2.65 3.44
CA ASP A 179 80.34 -3.65 2.39
C ASP A 179 81.36 -4.79 2.49
N GLN A 180 80.93 -6.04 2.25
CA GLN A 180 81.63 -7.02 1.40
C GLN A 180 80.81 -8.29 1.09
N HIS A 181 81.05 -8.76 -0.13
CA HIS A 181 80.47 -9.82 -0.97
C HIS A 181 80.11 -11.18 -0.29
N TYR A 182 78.99 -11.79 -0.73
CA TYR A 182 78.40 -13.04 -0.21
C TYR A 182 78.89 -14.31 -0.95
N PRO A 183 79.22 -15.42 -0.24
CA PRO A 183 79.35 -16.76 -0.80
C PRO A 183 78.03 -17.57 -0.72
N PRO A 184 77.87 -18.70 -1.46
CA PRO A 184 76.56 -19.24 -1.82
C PRO A 184 75.78 -19.81 -0.62
N VAL A 185 74.49 -19.49 -0.59
CA VAL A 185 73.53 -19.73 0.51
C VAL A 185 73.47 -21.20 0.95
N GLN A 186 73.68 -22.16 0.04
CA GLN A 186 73.57 -23.59 0.33
C GLN A 186 74.56 -24.11 1.38
N ARG A 187 75.79 -23.60 1.45
CA ARG A 187 76.81 -24.08 2.41
C ARG A 187 76.67 -23.43 3.80
N ARG A 188 76.01 -22.27 3.89
CA ARG A 188 75.67 -21.62 5.16
C ARG A 188 74.49 -22.32 5.84
N VAL A 189 73.50 -22.77 5.09
CA VAL A 189 72.32 -23.44 5.65
C VAL A 189 72.67 -24.79 6.27
N THR A 190 73.51 -25.61 5.63
CA THR A 190 73.92 -26.92 6.16
C THR A 190 74.80 -26.81 7.39
N ASN A 191 75.79 -25.90 7.39
CA ASN A 191 76.62 -25.67 8.57
C ASN A 191 75.83 -25.03 9.73
N PHE A 192 74.91 -24.10 9.43
CA PHE A 192 74.01 -23.54 10.43
C PHE A 192 73.08 -24.61 11.01
N TRP A 193 72.54 -25.52 10.19
CA TRP A 193 71.74 -26.65 10.65
C TRP A 193 72.52 -27.62 11.54
N HIS A 194 73.77 -27.93 11.19
CA HIS A 194 74.62 -28.79 12.02
C HIS A 194 74.94 -28.14 13.38
N THR A 195 75.29 -26.84 13.38
CA THR A 195 75.56 -26.09 14.62
C THR A 195 74.30 -25.85 15.46
N ALA A 196 73.16 -25.59 14.82
CA ALA A 196 71.87 -25.43 15.51
C ALA A 196 71.40 -26.77 16.09
N LYS A 197 71.54 -27.87 15.35
CA LYS A 197 71.18 -29.22 15.82
C LYS A 197 72.02 -29.65 17.02
N SER A 198 73.33 -29.38 17.03
CA SER A 198 74.18 -29.69 18.19
C SER A 198 73.79 -28.84 19.41
N LYS A 199 73.62 -27.52 19.25
CA LYS A 199 73.21 -26.63 20.34
C LYS A 199 71.79 -26.87 20.86
N LEU A 200 70.83 -27.26 20.00
CA LEU A 200 69.48 -27.65 20.44
C LEU A 200 69.49 -28.99 21.17
N SER A 201 70.41 -29.90 20.82
CA SER A 201 70.48 -31.22 21.45
C SER A 201 71.00 -31.19 22.89
N GLU A 202 71.79 -30.15 23.23
CA GLU A 202 72.37 -29.88 24.56
C GLU A 202 71.57 -28.83 25.36
N LEU A 203 70.50 -28.27 24.80
CA LEU A 203 69.71 -27.22 25.44
C LEU A 203 68.94 -27.79 26.64
N ASN A 204 69.18 -27.23 27.82
CA ASN A 204 68.44 -27.52 29.05
C ASN A 204 67.89 -26.21 29.65
N LEU A 205 66.60 -25.95 29.45
CA LEU A 205 65.90 -24.74 29.93
C LEU A 205 65.48 -24.83 31.41
N PHE A 206 65.62 -25.98 32.05
CA PHE A 206 65.14 -26.27 33.41
C PHE A 206 66.27 -26.64 34.38
N LYS A 207 67.48 -26.12 34.15
CA LYS A 207 68.66 -26.37 34.99
C LYS A 207 68.44 -25.87 36.42
N THR A 208 68.72 -26.71 37.41
CA THR A 208 68.71 -26.33 38.84
C THR A 208 70.14 -26.28 39.38
N GLU A 209 70.52 -25.23 40.12
CA GLU A 209 71.85 -25.14 40.74
C GLU A 209 71.87 -25.90 42.07
N LEU A 210 72.28 -27.17 42.07
CA LEU A 210 72.60 -27.95 43.28
C LEU A 210 73.69 -28.99 42.95
N SER A 211 74.64 -29.19 43.88
CA SER A 211 75.99 -29.72 43.63
C SER A 211 76.18 -31.24 43.68
N TRP A 212 75.17 -32.06 43.36
CA TRP A 212 75.34 -33.52 43.30
C TRP A 212 74.71 -34.09 42.03
N ASP A 213 75.56 -34.69 41.20
CA ASP A 213 75.27 -35.15 39.84
C ASP A 213 74.50 -36.48 39.89
N ASP A 214 73.25 -36.44 39.45
CA ASP A 214 72.41 -37.62 39.25
C ASP A 214 72.11 -37.71 37.75
N ASP A 215 72.76 -38.66 37.09
CA ASP A 215 72.72 -38.89 35.64
C ASP A 215 71.27 -39.10 35.14
N GLN A 216 70.40 -39.61 36.02
CA GLN A 216 68.97 -39.78 35.76
C GLN A 216 68.19 -38.46 35.84
N ARG A 217 68.64 -37.49 36.64
CA ARG A 217 68.04 -36.15 36.75
C ARG A 217 68.40 -35.29 35.54
N HIS A 218 69.66 -35.31 35.10
CA HIS A 218 70.10 -34.58 33.91
C HIS A 218 69.30 -34.99 32.65
N ARG A 219 69.09 -36.31 32.47
CA ARG A 219 68.24 -36.84 31.39
C ARG A 219 66.78 -36.38 31.49
N ARG A 220 66.24 -36.21 32.70
CA ARG A 220 64.87 -35.68 32.91
C ARG A 220 64.76 -34.21 32.54
N GLU A 221 65.75 -33.39 32.86
CA GLU A 221 65.76 -31.96 32.55
C GLU A 221 65.88 -31.68 31.04
N ILE A 222 66.67 -32.51 30.33
CA ILE A 222 66.72 -32.49 28.86
C ILE A 222 65.38 -32.93 28.26
N LEU A 223 64.73 -33.96 28.82
CA LEU A 223 63.43 -34.44 28.36
C LEU A 223 62.31 -33.40 28.59
N THR A 224 62.31 -32.71 29.75
CA THR A 224 61.38 -31.59 30.00
C THR A 224 61.60 -30.46 29.02
N THR A 225 62.86 -30.16 28.67
CA THR A 225 63.18 -29.13 27.68
C THR A 225 62.68 -29.51 26.28
N ARG A 226 62.84 -30.76 25.86
CA ARG A 226 62.33 -31.25 24.57
C ARG A 226 60.81 -31.27 24.49
N LEU A 227 60.14 -31.72 25.55
CA LEU A 227 58.68 -31.70 25.63
C LEU A 227 58.13 -30.26 25.61
N TYR A 228 58.78 -29.34 26.32
CA TYR A 228 58.44 -27.91 26.30
C TYR A 228 58.52 -27.33 24.88
N LEU A 229 59.63 -27.59 24.16
CA LEU A 229 59.80 -27.08 22.79
C LEU A 229 58.79 -27.70 21.82
N LEU A 230 58.48 -29.00 21.95
CA LEU A 230 57.48 -29.67 21.13
C LEU A 230 56.07 -29.10 21.36
N LEU A 231 55.68 -28.89 22.62
CA LEU A 231 54.39 -28.28 22.97
C LEU A 231 54.30 -26.82 22.48
N LEU A 232 55.39 -26.07 22.57
CA LEU A 232 55.46 -24.70 22.07
C LEU A 232 55.28 -24.66 20.54
N ILE A 233 55.93 -25.56 19.80
CA ILE A 233 55.79 -25.66 18.34
C ILE A 233 54.35 -26.02 17.95
N ILE A 234 53.74 -27.02 18.61
CA ILE A 234 52.35 -27.41 18.35
C ILE A 234 51.41 -26.23 18.60
N ALA A 235 51.57 -25.51 19.71
CA ALA A 235 50.75 -24.36 20.03
C ALA A 235 50.88 -23.24 18.98
N VAL A 236 52.10 -22.95 18.50
CA VAL A 236 52.31 -21.97 17.42
C VAL A 236 51.65 -22.41 16.11
N ILE A 237 51.72 -23.70 15.76
CA ILE A 237 51.06 -24.25 14.56
C ILE A 237 49.54 -24.11 14.68
N VAL A 238 48.95 -24.42 15.84
CA VAL A 238 47.51 -24.27 16.06
C VAL A 238 47.05 -22.82 15.89
N VAL A 239 47.82 -21.86 16.44
CA VAL A 239 47.54 -20.43 16.28
C VAL A 239 47.67 -19.98 14.82
N LEU A 240 48.66 -20.49 14.09
CA LEU A 240 48.82 -20.20 12.65
C LEU A 240 47.64 -20.74 11.82
N ILE A 241 47.19 -21.96 12.10
CA ILE A 241 46.02 -22.55 11.41
C ILE A 241 44.77 -21.73 11.72
N TYR A 242 44.54 -21.39 12.98
CA TYR A 242 43.38 -20.60 13.41
C TYR A 242 43.36 -19.22 12.73
N THR A 243 44.49 -18.51 12.73
CA THR A 243 44.62 -17.20 12.08
C THR A 243 44.55 -17.24 10.55
N CYS A 244 44.84 -18.38 9.91
CA CYS A 244 44.66 -18.54 8.46
C CYS A 244 43.21 -18.76 8.05
N ILE A 245 42.40 -19.33 8.94
CA ILE A 245 40.97 -19.60 8.70
C ILE A 245 40.12 -18.38 9.04
N ASP A 246 40.55 -17.62 10.04
CA ASP A 246 39.78 -16.49 10.55
C ASP A 246 39.79 -15.28 9.57
N THR A 247 38.66 -14.58 9.51
CA THR A 247 38.41 -13.47 8.58
C THR A 247 38.01 -12.23 9.35
N GLN A 248 38.50 -11.07 8.95
CA GLN A 248 38.13 -9.79 9.56
C GLN A 248 37.02 -9.11 8.75
N THR A 249 36.06 -8.56 9.47
CA THR A 249 35.02 -7.70 8.92
C THR A 249 35.46 -6.24 9.02
N GLU A 250 35.42 -5.54 7.89
CA GLU A 250 35.68 -4.11 7.79
C GLU A 250 34.40 -3.42 7.29
N ILE A 251 33.97 -2.35 7.96
CA ILE A 251 32.83 -1.54 7.52
C ILE A 251 33.37 -0.39 6.69
N ILE A 252 33.08 -0.40 5.39
CA ILE A 252 33.45 0.70 4.48
C ILE A 252 32.29 1.69 4.43
N LYS A 253 32.61 2.98 4.55
CA LYS A 253 31.64 4.08 4.44
C LYS A 253 31.95 4.94 3.21
N VAL A 254 30.94 5.15 2.38
CA VAL A 254 30.95 6.06 1.24
C VAL A 254 30.09 7.27 1.60
N LEU A 255 30.69 8.46 1.59
CA LEU A 255 30.00 9.71 1.91
C LEU A 255 29.34 10.30 0.66
N ASN A 256 28.14 10.84 0.80
CA ASN A 256 27.34 11.47 -0.27
C ASN A 256 27.37 10.66 -1.58
N PRO A 257 26.93 9.40 -1.57
CA PRO A 257 26.97 8.54 -2.75
C PRO A 257 26.08 9.11 -3.86
N SER A 258 26.56 9.06 -5.12
CA SER A 258 25.69 9.30 -6.27
C SER A 258 24.81 8.09 -6.53
N GLN A 259 23.72 8.28 -7.29
CA GLN A 259 22.84 7.18 -7.71
C GLN A 259 23.63 6.06 -8.40
N GLU A 260 24.55 6.40 -9.30
CA GLU A 260 25.39 5.44 -10.01
C GLU A 260 26.28 4.62 -9.06
N VAL A 261 26.84 5.26 -8.03
CA VAL A 261 27.65 4.57 -7.01
C VAL A 261 26.78 3.62 -6.20
N PHE A 262 25.57 4.02 -5.82
CA PHE A 262 24.62 3.14 -5.16
C PHE A 262 24.25 1.92 -6.03
N ASP A 263 23.91 2.16 -7.30
CA ASP A 263 23.53 1.11 -8.25
C ASP A 263 24.70 0.12 -8.45
N GLN A 264 25.94 0.62 -8.56
CA GLN A 264 27.14 -0.21 -8.63
C GLN A 264 27.34 -1.06 -7.36
N LEU A 265 27.28 -0.45 -6.18
CA LEU A 265 27.46 -1.16 -4.90
C LEU A 265 26.40 -2.23 -4.69
N ARG A 266 25.16 -1.94 -5.07
CA ARG A 266 24.04 -2.87 -4.96
C ARG A 266 24.10 -4.01 -5.98
N SER A 267 24.61 -3.75 -7.19
CA SER A 267 24.83 -4.80 -8.20
C SER A 267 25.93 -5.79 -7.84
N HIS A 268 26.83 -5.43 -6.92
CA HIS A 268 27.99 -6.25 -6.57
C HIS A 268 27.61 -7.38 -5.58
N PRO A 269 27.80 -8.67 -5.92
CA PRO A 269 27.35 -9.80 -5.09
C PRO A 269 27.94 -9.80 -3.68
N GLN A 270 29.20 -9.34 -3.56
CA GLN A 270 29.94 -9.31 -2.29
C GLN A 270 29.36 -8.30 -1.27
N TYR A 271 28.69 -7.23 -1.72
CA TYR A 271 28.27 -6.12 -0.85
C TYR A 271 26.76 -5.97 -0.78
N SER A 272 26.02 -6.42 -1.80
CA SER A 272 24.57 -6.17 -1.94
C SER A 272 23.74 -6.52 -0.70
N SER A 273 24.05 -7.62 -0.02
CA SER A 273 23.28 -8.11 1.14
C SER A 273 23.54 -7.34 2.44
N THR A 274 24.64 -6.60 2.51
CA THR A 274 25.04 -5.83 3.71
C THR A 274 25.06 -4.32 3.46
N LEU A 275 24.69 -3.89 2.25
CA LEU A 275 24.63 -2.50 1.87
C LEU A 275 23.51 -1.79 2.64
N ASP A 276 23.89 -0.76 3.38
CA ASP A 276 22.98 0.10 4.13
C ASP A 276 23.17 1.56 3.75
N CYS A 277 22.10 2.16 3.23
CA CYS A 277 22.07 3.54 2.75
C CYS A 277 20.83 4.22 3.34
N PRO A 278 20.91 4.80 4.55
CA PRO A 278 19.79 5.49 5.15
C PRO A 278 19.41 6.75 4.36
N CYS A 279 18.11 6.95 4.14
CA CYS A 279 17.60 8.21 3.58
C CYS A 279 17.69 9.30 4.64
N THR A 280 18.04 10.53 4.26
CA THR A 280 17.86 11.69 5.16
C THR A 280 16.40 12.04 5.29
N ASN A 281 15.67 11.96 4.18
CA ASN A 281 14.24 12.17 4.17
C ASN A 281 13.53 10.83 3.99
N ILE A 282 12.91 10.36 5.07
CA ILE A 282 12.22 9.07 5.11
C ILE A 282 10.89 9.15 4.33
N THR A 283 10.34 10.35 4.16
CA THR A 283 9.06 10.60 3.51
C THR A 283 9.25 11.36 2.21
N VAL A 284 8.98 10.73 1.07
CA VAL A 284 9.11 11.33 -0.26
C VAL A 284 7.72 11.51 -0.87
N HIS A 285 7.33 12.74 -1.17
CA HIS A 285 6.04 13.03 -1.80
C HIS A 285 6.00 12.54 -3.25
N TYR A 286 4.87 12.00 -3.69
CA TYR A 286 4.68 11.53 -5.06
C TYR A 286 4.94 12.60 -6.11
N GLN A 287 4.55 13.86 -5.84
CA GLN A 287 4.84 15.00 -6.73
C GLN A 287 6.32 15.16 -7.11
N SER A 288 7.23 14.63 -6.29
CA SER A 288 8.67 14.77 -6.52
C SER A 288 9.26 13.74 -7.47
N PHE A 289 8.54 12.66 -7.82
CA PHE A 289 9.09 11.60 -8.66
C PHE A 289 8.05 10.86 -9.52
N ILE A 290 6.76 11.21 -9.44
CA ILE A 290 5.70 10.64 -10.27
C ILE A 290 5.12 11.74 -11.14
N PHE A 291 5.07 11.49 -12.44
CA PHE A 291 4.43 12.34 -13.44
C PHE A 291 3.15 11.68 -13.94
N ILE A 292 2.06 12.46 -14.05
CA ILE A 292 0.76 12.03 -14.55
C ILE A 292 0.22 13.10 -15.48
N LYS A 293 -0.19 12.70 -16.68
CA LYS A 293 -0.87 13.57 -17.64
C LYS A 293 -2.01 12.83 -18.36
N PRO A 294 -3.26 13.24 -18.19
CA PRO A 294 -4.37 12.70 -18.95
C PRO A 294 -4.43 13.29 -20.36
N TYR A 295 -4.83 12.49 -21.34
CA TYR A 295 -5.24 12.95 -22.67
C TYR A 295 -6.72 12.67 -22.85
N TYR A 296 -7.49 13.74 -22.93
CA TYR A 296 -8.93 13.69 -23.08
C TYR A 296 -9.34 13.47 -24.54
N HIS A 297 -10.53 12.90 -24.70
CA HIS A 297 -11.23 12.73 -25.95
C HIS A 297 -11.43 14.08 -26.63
N GLN A 298 -11.21 14.14 -27.94
CA GLN A 298 -11.23 15.37 -28.74
C GLN A 298 -12.53 16.20 -28.61
N LEU A 299 -13.64 15.52 -28.29
CA LEU A 299 -14.93 16.16 -27.98
C LEU A 299 -14.76 17.29 -26.95
N CYS A 300 -14.05 17.05 -25.84
CA CYS A 300 -13.91 18.01 -24.74
C CYS A 300 -13.09 19.26 -25.11
N SER A 301 -12.45 19.27 -26.29
CA SER A 301 -11.76 20.42 -26.86
C SER A 301 -12.44 20.98 -28.12
N SER A 302 -13.60 20.43 -28.50
CA SER A 302 -14.31 20.80 -29.72
C SER A 302 -15.27 21.99 -29.53
N ASP A 303 -15.68 22.61 -30.63
CA ASP A 303 -16.68 23.68 -30.63
C ASP A 303 -18.05 23.21 -30.08
N PHE A 304 -18.35 21.92 -30.12
CA PHE A 304 -19.65 21.36 -29.71
C PHE A 304 -19.92 21.46 -28.21
N VAL A 305 -18.88 21.56 -27.40
CA VAL A 305 -18.98 21.57 -25.92
C VAL A 305 -18.26 22.75 -25.28
N THR A 306 -17.57 23.57 -26.07
CA THR A 306 -16.91 24.77 -25.56
C THR A 306 -17.97 25.78 -25.12
N ARG A 307 -17.91 26.22 -23.85
CA ARG A 307 -18.85 27.23 -23.31
C ARG A 307 -18.80 28.51 -24.15
N ASN A 308 -19.97 29.09 -24.44
CA ASN A 308 -20.14 30.26 -25.30
C ASN A 308 -19.64 30.07 -26.74
N SER A 309 -19.46 28.82 -27.20
CA SER A 309 -19.23 28.58 -28.62
C SER A 309 -20.46 29.00 -29.41
N THR A 310 -20.24 29.28 -30.70
CA THR A 310 -21.39 29.55 -31.56
C THR A 310 -22.32 28.35 -31.68
N TRP A 311 -21.82 27.12 -31.51
CA TRP A 311 -22.68 25.92 -31.48
C TRP A 311 -23.70 25.99 -30.36
N ILE A 312 -23.23 26.16 -29.12
CA ILE A 312 -24.09 26.24 -27.93
C ILE A 312 -25.10 27.40 -28.08
N SER A 313 -24.65 28.58 -28.53
CA SER A 313 -25.55 29.72 -28.72
C SER A 313 -26.68 29.48 -29.73
N LEU A 314 -26.46 28.60 -30.73
CA LEU A 314 -27.46 28.28 -31.75
C LEU A 314 -28.61 27.47 -31.17
N LEU A 315 -28.32 26.54 -30.26
CA LEU A 315 -29.32 25.64 -29.68
C LEU A 315 -30.39 26.39 -28.88
N TYR A 316 -30.07 27.59 -28.38
CA TYR A 316 -30.98 28.46 -27.64
C TYR A 316 -31.75 29.47 -28.50
N SER A 317 -31.42 29.58 -29.80
CA SER A 317 -31.92 30.67 -30.64
C SER A 317 -33.35 30.47 -31.18
N SER A 318 -33.98 29.28 -31.01
CA SER A 318 -35.30 29.01 -31.61
C SER A 318 -36.24 28.04 -30.85
N THR A 319 -36.02 27.78 -29.56
CA THR A 319 -36.86 26.84 -28.79
C THR A 319 -37.99 27.49 -27.99
N ALA A 320 -38.05 28.82 -27.94
CA ALA A 320 -39.12 29.55 -27.26
C ALA A 320 -40.38 29.65 -28.13
N GLY A 321 -41.19 28.58 -28.17
CA GLY A 321 -42.61 28.70 -28.54
C GLY A 321 -43.21 27.72 -29.54
N ILE A 322 -42.68 26.49 -29.71
CA ILE A 322 -43.30 25.48 -30.59
C ILE A 322 -43.54 24.18 -29.81
N ASP A 323 -44.78 23.69 -29.84
CA ASP A 323 -45.20 22.36 -29.38
C ASP A 323 -44.57 21.29 -30.29
N TYR A 324 -43.32 20.95 -30.04
CA TYR A 324 -42.68 19.81 -30.71
C TYR A 324 -43.22 18.51 -30.14
N ALA A 325 -43.33 17.48 -30.99
CA ALA A 325 -43.55 16.13 -30.52
C ALA A 325 -42.43 15.73 -29.56
N TYR A 326 -42.75 14.98 -28.52
CA TYR A 326 -41.80 14.59 -27.46
C TYR A 326 -40.58 13.80 -28.00
N ASN A 327 -40.68 13.22 -29.20
CA ASN A 327 -39.59 12.48 -29.86
C ASN A 327 -38.78 13.34 -30.85
N ASP A 328 -39.09 14.63 -30.98
CA ASP A 328 -38.33 15.57 -31.81
C ASP A 328 -37.04 15.98 -31.10
N TYR A 329 -35.91 15.80 -31.79
CA TYR A 329 -34.60 16.06 -31.22
C TYR A 329 -34.36 17.52 -30.84
N ARG A 330 -35.10 18.47 -31.43
CA ARG A 330 -34.98 19.89 -31.07
C ARG A 330 -35.27 20.17 -29.60
N LEU A 331 -36.08 19.33 -28.94
CA LEU A 331 -36.33 19.39 -27.50
C LEU A 331 -35.12 18.94 -26.66
N PHE A 332 -34.30 18.03 -27.18
CA PHE A 332 -33.20 17.42 -26.45
C PHE A 332 -31.84 18.06 -26.75
N ALA A 333 -31.65 18.61 -27.95
CA ALA A 333 -30.36 19.06 -28.43
C ALA A 333 -29.66 20.03 -27.46
N ALA A 334 -30.35 21.08 -27.01
CA ALA A 334 -29.78 22.03 -26.04
C ALA A 334 -29.32 21.32 -24.76
N SER A 335 -30.19 20.52 -24.15
CA SER A 335 -29.88 19.76 -22.94
C SER A 335 -28.72 18.78 -23.14
N HIS A 336 -28.67 18.08 -24.27
CA HIS A 336 -27.60 17.12 -24.58
C HIS A 336 -26.23 17.79 -24.69
N PHE A 337 -26.11 18.86 -25.47
CA PHE A 337 -24.82 19.53 -25.65
C PHE A 337 -24.38 20.29 -24.39
N GLU A 338 -25.30 20.84 -23.61
CA GLU A 338 -24.99 21.41 -22.29
C GLU A 338 -24.55 20.36 -21.28
N LEU A 339 -25.17 19.17 -21.28
CA LEU A 339 -24.73 18.06 -20.46
C LEU A 339 -23.32 17.62 -20.86
N LEU A 340 -23.02 17.47 -22.15
CA LEU A 340 -21.66 17.15 -22.62
C LEU A 340 -20.63 18.21 -22.20
N SER A 341 -20.96 19.50 -22.34
CA SER A 341 -20.14 20.64 -21.88
C SER A 341 -19.87 20.57 -20.37
N SER A 342 -20.93 20.36 -19.59
CA SER A 342 -20.85 20.27 -18.13
C SER A 342 -20.03 19.05 -17.69
N LEU A 343 -20.23 17.91 -18.34
CA LEU A 343 -19.45 16.68 -18.08
C LEU A 343 -17.97 16.87 -18.38
N CYS A 344 -17.61 17.41 -19.55
CA CYS A 344 -16.20 17.67 -19.89
C CYS A 344 -15.54 18.63 -18.87
N THR A 345 -16.27 19.65 -18.43
CA THR A 345 -15.78 20.59 -17.41
C THR A 345 -15.59 19.90 -16.06
N LEU A 346 -16.62 19.20 -15.58
CA LEU A 346 -16.61 18.52 -14.29
C LEU A 346 -15.53 17.44 -14.21
N VAL A 347 -15.35 16.69 -15.29
CA VAL A 347 -14.32 15.66 -15.42
C VAL A 347 -12.92 16.27 -15.33
N ASN A 348 -12.67 17.39 -16.01
CA ASN A 348 -11.39 18.08 -15.96
C ASN A 348 -11.08 18.56 -14.53
N GLU A 349 -12.06 19.17 -13.86
CA GLU A 349 -11.93 19.60 -12.46
C GLU A 349 -11.69 18.42 -11.51
N THR A 350 -12.47 17.35 -11.65
CA THR A 350 -12.35 16.12 -10.85
C THR A 350 -10.96 15.50 -10.98
N ILE A 351 -10.43 15.41 -12.21
CA ILE A 351 -9.10 14.85 -12.44
C ILE A 351 -8.00 15.78 -11.92
N ALA A 352 -8.13 17.10 -12.11
CA ALA A 352 -7.17 18.05 -11.58
C ALA A 352 -7.08 17.96 -10.05
N GLU A 353 -8.22 17.87 -9.37
CA GLU A 353 -8.28 17.68 -7.92
C GLU A 353 -7.71 16.32 -7.50
N ALA A 354 -8.11 15.24 -8.17
CA ALA A 354 -7.63 13.89 -7.86
C ALA A 354 -6.11 13.76 -8.07
N ILE A 355 -5.54 14.37 -9.13
CA ILE A 355 -4.08 14.41 -9.34
C ILE A 355 -3.40 15.21 -8.21
N ASN A 356 -3.97 16.34 -7.81
CA ASN A 356 -3.42 17.14 -6.71
C ASN A 356 -3.43 16.37 -5.38
N GLU A 357 -4.50 15.63 -5.08
CA GLU A 357 -4.58 14.77 -3.91
C GLU A 357 -3.58 13.62 -3.98
N PHE A 358 -3.52 12.91 -5.11
CA PHE A 358 -2.56 11.83 -5.34
C PHE A 358 -1.12 12.31 -5.17
N SER A 359 -0.81 13.49 -5.69
CA SER A 359 0.54 14.09 -5.65
C SER A 359 1.01 14.44 -4.23
N ARG A 360 0.07 14.69 -3.31
CA ARG A 360 0.36 14.96 -1.89
C ARG A 360 0.71 13.71 -1.10
N ASN A 361 0.32 12.52 -1.58
CA ASN A 361 0.66 11.26 -0.93
C ASN A 361 2.17 11.08 -0.80
N ILE A 362 2.57 10.34 0.24
CA ILE A 362 3.96 10.10 0.59
C ILE A 362 4.33 8.63 0.46
N MET A 363 5.57 8.39 0.06
CA MET A 363 6.23 7.10 0.15
C MET A 363 7.16 7.10 1.36
N ILE A 364 7.09 6.06 2.19
CA ILE A 364 7.88 5.95 3.41
C ILE A 364 8.98 4.92 3.20
N ASN A 365 10.24 5.37 3.19
CA ASN A 365 11.42 4.53 3.03
C ASN A 365 12.54 5.02 3.94
N ALA A 366 12.89 4.24 4.97
CA ALA A 366 14.01 4.57 5.85
C ALA A 366 15.39 4.42 5.17
N ARG A 367 15.44 3.66 4.08
CA ARG A 367 16.65 3.33 3.32
C ARG A 367 16.37 3.46 1.82
N VAL A 368 17.40 3.82 1.07
CA VAL A 368 17.33 3.88 -0.40
C VAL A 368 16.87 2.53 -0.94
N GLN A 369 15.79 2.55 -1.73
CA GLN A 369 15.27 1.38 -2.43
C GLN A 369 15.83 1.31 -3.86
N SER A 370 15.83 0.14 -4.49
CA SER A 370 16.19 0.07 -5.91
C SER A 370 15.09 0.64 -6.81
N ARG A 371 15.51 0.94 -8.03
CA ARG A 371 14.64 1.32 -9.14
C ARG A 371 13.45 0.38 -9.28
N GLU A 372 13.67 -0.94 -9.32
CA GLU A 372 12.59 -1.91 -9.53
C GLU A 372 11.55 -1.87 -8.40
N ASN A 373 12.00 -1.71 -7.15
CA ASN A 373 11.10 -1.62 -5.99
C ASN A 373 10.28 -0.32 -6.03
N ILE A 374 10.90 0.80 -6.37
CA ILE A 374 10.21 2.10 -6.46
C ILE A 374 9.25 2.14 -7.63
N GLU A 375 9.69 1.73 -8.81
CA GLU A 375 8.82 1.63 -9.99
C GLU A 375 7.66 0.68 -9.74
N SER A 376 7.88 -0.48 -9.10
CA SER A 376 6.80 -1.42 -8.77
C SER A 376 5.77 -0.81 -7.81
N GLN A 377 6.21 -0.17 -6.73
CA GLN A 377 5.30 0.45 -5.77
C GLN A 377 4.56 1.65 -6.38
N ALA A 378 5.27 2.52 -7.09
CA ALA A 378 4.70 3.69 -7.76
C ALA A 378 3.70 3.29 -8.85
N ASN A 379 4.04 2.31 -9.69
CA ASN A 379 3.12 1.81 -10.72
C ASN A 379 1.88 1.15 -10.12
N THR A 380 2.02 0.48 -8.97
CA THR A 380 0.85 -0.07 -8.25
C THR A 380 -0.07 1.05 -7.76
N ALA A 381 0.50 2.12 -7.19
CA ALA A 381 -0.26 3.29 -6.75
C ALA A 381 -0.91 4.03 -7.93
N LEU A 382 -0.19 4.21 -9.04
CA LEU A 382 -0.69 4.81 -10.28
C LEU A 382 -1.84 3.99 -10.88
N ASN A 383 -1.70 2.67 -10.97
CA ASN A 383 -2.74 1.79 -11.49
C ASN A 383 -4.00 1.86 -10.63
N ARG A 384 -3.85 1.87 -9.29
CA ARG A 384 -4.98 2.04 -8.39
C ARG A 384 -5.67 3.39 -8.65
N PHE A 385 -4.90 4.48 -8.71
CA PHE A 385 -5.42 5.82 -9.00
C PHE A 385 -6.19 5.87 -10.33
N CYS A 386 -5.60 5.40 -11.43
CA CYS A 386 -6.21 5.46 -12.75
C CYS A 386 -7.50 4.62 -12.86
N LEU A 387 -7.63 3.56 -12.04
CA LEU A 387 -8.82 2.70 -12.01
C LEU A 387 -9.89 3.18 -11.03
N SER A 388 -9.51 3.71 -9.86
CA SER A 388 -10.46 4.11 -8.83
C SER A 388 -11.15 5.43 -9.15
N THR A 389 -10.43 6.39 -9.75
CA THR A 389 -10.97 7.74 -9.97
C THR A 389 -12.18 7.73 -10.92
N PRO A 390 -12.15 7.07 -12.10
CA PRO A 390 -13.34 6.95 -12.94
C PRO A 390 -14.48 6.21 -12.26
N ARG A 391 -14.18 5.14 -11.52
CA ARG A 391 -15.19 4.35 -10.82
C ARG A 391 -15.92 5.16 -9.76
N THR A 392 -15.21 5.93 -8.94
CA THR A 392 -15.82 6.79 -7.92
C THR A 392 -16.72 7.85 -8.57
N PHE A 393 -16.30 8.44 -9.69
CA PHE A 393 -17.10 9.40 -10.42
C PHE A 393 -18.41 8.81 -10.96
N VAL A 394 -18.34 7.64 -11.61
CA VAL A 394 -19.52 6.94 -12.14
C VAL A 394 -20.48 6.56 -11.01
N LEU A 395 -19.97 6.09 -9.88
CA LEU A 395 -20.81 5.74 -8.72
C LEU A 395 -21.63 6.95 -8.22
N ILE A 396 -21.04 8.14 -8.19
CA ILE A 396 -21.74 9.37 -7.80
C ILE A 396 -22.81 9.73 -8.84
N LEU A 397 -22.49 9.61 -10.13
CA LEU A 397 -23.47 9.85 -11.19
C LEU A 397 -24.64 8.86 -11.15
N ASP A 398 -24.37 7.58 -10.97
CA ASP A 398 -25.40 6.53 -10.86
C ASP A 398 -26.31 6.78 -9.66
N PHE A 399 -25.74 7.20 -8.52
CA PHE A 399 -26.53 7.60 -7.37
C PHE A 399 -27.52 8.72 -7.71
N ILE A 400 -27.07 9.78 -8.39
CA ILE A 400 -27.94 10.90 -8.82
C ILE A 400 -29.03 10.40 -9.78
N ARG A 401 -28.69 9.53 -10.74
CA ARG A 401 -29.64 8.96 -11.71
C ARG A 401 -30.73 8.14 -11.02
N TYR A 402 -30.34 7.26 -10.10
CA TYR A 402 -31.29 6.46 -9.33
C TYR A 402 -32.15 7.31 -8.40
N MET A 403 -31.59 8.36 -7.81
CA MET A 403 -32.36 9.33 -7.02
C MET A 403 -33.39 10.07 -7.87
N ASN A 404 -33.03 10.50 -9.08
CA ASN A 404 -33.99 11.18 -9.97
C ASN A 404 -35.16 10.26 -10.34
N GLN A 405 -34.88 9.00 -10.67
CA GLN A 405 -35.93 8.03 -11.00
C GLN A 405 -36.77 7.63 -9.80
N GLY A 406 -36.13 7.31 -8.66
CA GLY A 406 -36.82 6.86 -7.45
C GLY A 406 -37.76 7.91 -6.85
N ASN A 407 -37.47 9.19 -7.07
CA ASN A 407 -38.33 10.30 -6.65
C ASN A 407 -39.25 10.81 -7.76
N GLY A 408 -39.24 10.20 -8.96
CA GLY A 408 -40.09 10.60 -10.07
C GLY A 408 -39.89 12.05 -10.54
N ILE A 409 -38.67 12.59 -10.43
CA ILE A 409 -38.38 14.01 -10.70
C ILE A 409 -38.75 14.35 -12.14
N VAL A 410 -39.67 15.30 -12.34
CA VAL A 410 -40.11 15.72 -13.66
C VAL A 410 -39.00 16.50 -14.38
N SER A 411 -38.65 16.06 -15.58
CA SER A 411 -37.66 16.74 -16.42
C SER A 411 -38.19 18.10 -16.88
N SER A 412 -37.29 19.08 -17.04
CA SER A 412 -37.66 20.44 -17.47
C SER A 412 -38.30 20.51 -18.86
N ILE A 413 -38.04 19.50 -19.71
CA ILE A 413 -38.62 19.37 -21.05
C ILE A 413 -39.82 18.39 -21.09
N LEU A 414 -40.30 17.93 -19.93
CA LEU A 414 -41.43 17.00 -19.81
C LEU A 414 -41.27 15.70 -20.61
N SER A 415 -40.02 15.23 -20.75
CA SER A 415 -39.69 14.02 -21.52
C SER A 415 -40.02 12.71 -20.79
N ASN A 416 -40.18 12.74 -19.47
CA ASN A 416 -40.54 11.59 -18.64
C ASN A 416 -42.00 11.59 -18.18
N TRP A 417 -42.61 12.75 -17.98
CA TRP A 417 -44.00 12.90 -17.54
C TRP A 417 -44.66 14.00 -18.33
N HIS A 418 -45.91 13.80 -18.71
CA HIS A 418 -46.75 14.83 -19.31
C HIS A 418 -47.99 15.03 -18.44
N PHE A 419 -48.54 16.23 -18.51
CA PHE A 419 -49.67 16.62 -17.69
C PHE A 419 -50.93 16.78 -18.54
N ILE A 420 -52.01 16.14 -18.11
CA ILE A 420 -53.33 16.28 -18.73
C ILE A 420 -54.31 16.93 -17.74
N SER A 421 -55.12 17.88 -18.22
CA SER A 421 -56.28 18.37 -17.47
C SER A 421 -57.49 17.51 -17.79
N LEU A 422 -58.23 17.06 -16.77
CA LEU A 422 -59.36 16.15 -16.94
C LEU A 422 -60.72 16.82 -17.16
N ASP A 423 -60.87 18.11 -16.83
CA ASP A 423 -62.14 18.81 -16.94
C ASP A 423 -61.93 20.20 -17.53
N THR A 424 -62.72 20.57 -18.55
CA THR A 424 -62.70 21.94 -19.12
C THR A 424 -63.78 22.85 -18.52
N ILE A 425 -64.49 22.40 -17.48
CA ILE A 425 -65.76 23.01 -17.03
C ILE A 425 -65.76 23.34 -15.52
N SER A 426 -64.80 22.85 -14.73
CA SER A 426 -64.73 23.11 -13.28
C SER A 426 -63.65 24.17 -12.96
N PRO A 427 -63.84 25.06 -11.97
CA PRO A 427 -62.78 25.95 -11.47
C PRO A 427 -61.68 25.23 -10.67
N TRP A 428 -61.78 23.90 -10.53
CA TRP A 428 -60.82 23.04 -9.81
C TRP A 428 -60.26 21.99 -10.77
N ASP A 429 -59.44 22.43 -11.72
CA ASP A 429 -58.80 21.53 -12.68
C ASP A 429 -57.84 20.58 -11.95
N SER A 430 -58.16 19.29 -11.98
CA SER A 430 -57.25 18.24 -11.53
C SER A 430 -56.24 17.98 -12.63
N LEU A 431 -54.96 18.21 -12.35
CA LEU A 431 -53.85 17.92 -13.26
C LEU A 431 -53.37 16.49 -13.00
N TRP A 432 -53.44 15.63 -14.01
CA TRP A 432 -52.91 14.27 -13.91
C TRP A 432 -51.55 14.20 -14.58
N ALA A 433 -50.58 13.62 -13.86
CA ALA A 433 -49.26 13.30 -14.39
C ALA A 433 -49.28 11.88 -14.96
N LEU A 434 -49.00 11.74 -16.25
CA LEU A 434 -48.88 10.45 -16.92
C LEU A 434 -47.45 10.24 -17.41
N PRO A 435 -46.86 9.04 -17.18
CA PRO A 435 -45.51 8.78 -17.62
C PRO A 435 -45.47 8.69 -19.14
N HIS A 436 -44.39 9.20 -19.71
CA HIS A 436 -44.13 9.06 -21.13
C HIS A 436 -43.70 7.61 -21.46
N SER A 437 -43.91 7.15 -22.69
CA SER A 437 -43.46 5.85 -23.16
C SER A 437 -42.64 5.96 -24.45
N TYR A 438 -41.58 5.17 -24.53
CA TYR A 438 -40.63 5.14 -25.64
C TYR A 438 -40.54 3.72 -26.23
N GLY A 439 -40.09 3.62 -27.49
CA GLY A 439 -39.91 2.34 -28.19
C GLY A 439 -41.23 1.70 -28.61
N ASN A 440 -42.15 2.51 -29.16
CA ASN A 440 -43.52 2.11 -29.52
C ASN A 440 -44.31 1.60 -28.31
N ASP A 441 -44.35 2.40 -27.23
CA ASP A 441 -45.07 2.12 -25.98
C ASP A 441 -44.61 0.88 -25.18
N ASN A 442 -43.48 0.27 -25.55
CA ASN A 442 -42.95 -0.91 -24.86
C ASN A 442 -42.18 -0.59 -23.57
N CYS A 443 -41.77 0.67 -23.36
CA CYS A 443 -40.99 1.07 -22.19
C CYS A 443 -41.55 2.38 -21.61
N SER A 444 -42.02 2.34 -20.37
CA SER A 444 -42.62 3.49 -19.68
C SER A 444 -41.65 4.13 -18.69
N CYS A 445 -41.60 5.47 -18.69
CA CYS A 445 -40.76 6.24 -17.76
C CYS A 445 -41.17 6.10 -16.30
N GLY A 446 -42.41 5.69 -16.03
CA GLY A 446 -42.88 5.40 -14.68
C GLY A 446 -42.23 4.14 -14.09
N THR A 447 -41.75 3.22 -14.92
CA THR A 447 -41.13 1.96 -14.48
C THR A 447 -39.63 1.87 -14.74
N SER A 448 -39.11 2.60 -15.73
CA SER A 448 -37.69 2.61 -16.07
C SER A 448 -37.24 3.98 -16.56
N SER A 449 -36.16 4.52 -16.01
CA SER A 449 -35.52 5.75 -16.51
C SER A 449 -34.77 5.54 -17.82
N MET A 450 -34.46 4.29 -18.17
CA MET A 450 -33.61 3.95 -19.31
C MET A 450 -34.36 3.88 -20.65
N CYS A 451 -35.67 4.18 -20.68
CA CYS A 451 -36.43 4.10 -21.92
C CYS A 451 -35.97 5.16 -22.93
N ILE A 452 -35.66 4.72 -24.14
CA ILE A 452 -35.18 5.56 -25.24
C ILE A 452 -35.86 5.23 -26.58
N SER A 453 -35.74 6.15 -27.53
CA SER A 453 -36.07 5.98 -28.95
C SER A 453 -35.06 6.72 -29.82
N GLU A 454 -35.05 6.44 -31.11
CA GLU A 454 -34.24 7.19 -32.08
C GLU A 454 -34.62 8.67 -32.06
N ALA A 455 -33.62 9.54 -32.10
CA ALA A 455 -33.84 10.97 -32.22
C ALA A 455 -34.32 11.32 -33.63
N LEU A 456 -35.45 12.03 -33.72
CA LEU A 456 -36.05 12.38 -35.01
C LEU A 456 -35.99 13.88 -35.31
N PHE A 457 -35.83 14.21 -36.58
CA PHE A 457 -36.01 15.56 -37.11
C PHE A 457 -36.77 15.51 -38.43
N ASN A 458 -37.95 16.14 -38.48
CA ASN A 458 -38.86 16.06 -39.64
C ASN A 458 -39.11 14.61 -40.11
N GLY A 459 -39.17 13.66 -39.18
CA GLY A 459 -39.36 12.23 -39.45
C GLY A 459 -38.11 11.46 -39.89
N LEU A 460 -36.94 12.11 -39.98
CA LEU A 460 -35.66 11.47 -40.27
C LEU A 460 -34.90 11.17 -38.99
N VAL A 461 -34.29 9.99 -38.92
CA VAL A 461 -33.44 9.56 -37.81
C VAL A 461 -32.11 10.29 -37.85
N ILE A 462 -31.66 10.78 -36.70
CA ILE A 462 -30.34 11.37 -36.53
C ILE A 462 -29.37 10.27 -36.08
N PRO A 463 -28.36 9.90 -36.88
CA PRO A 463 -27.44 8.81 -36.57
C PRO A 463 -26.80 8.95 -35.19
N GLY A 464 -26.90 7.88 -34.39
CA GLY A 464 -26.27 7.76 -33.08
C GLY A 464 -26.97 8.48 -31.93
N LEU A 465 -27.89 9.42 -32.20
CA LEU A 465 -28.55 10.20 -31.16
C LEU A 465 -29.90 9.59 -30.77
N HIS A 466 -30.19 9.61 -29.48
CA HIS A 466 -31.43 9.09 -28.89
C HIS A 466 -32.19 10.16 -28.10
N VAL A 467 -33.49 9.96 -27.94
CA VAL A 467 -34.37 10.71 -27.04
C VAL A 467 -34.96 9.73 -26.03
N GLY A 468 -35.43 10.19 -24.86
CA GLY A 468 -35.87 9.27 -23.82
C GLY A 468 -36.37 9.98 -22.57
N CYS A 469 -36.65 9.18 -21.52
CA CYS A 469 -37.25 9.68 -20.28
C CYS A 469 -36.52 10.89 -19.71
N TYR A 470 -35.19 10.82 -19.64
CA TYR A 470 -34.36 11.95 -19.24
C TYR A 470 -33.39 12.31 -20.37
N PRO A 471 -33.07 13.61 -20.55
CA PRO A 471 -32.01 14.04 -21.46
C PRO A 471 -30.67 13.38 -21.13
N PHE A 472 -30.38 13.17 -19.85
CA PHE A 472 -29.15 12.51 -19.43
C PHE A 472 -29.13 11.03 -19.80
N GLU A 473 -30.20 10.27 -19.51
CA GLU A 473 -30.28 8.84 -19.84
C GLU A 473 -30.22 8.57 -21.35
N SER A 474 -30.92 9.40 -22.14
CA SER A 474 -30.87 9.32 -23.60
C SER A 474 -29.51 9.69 -24.16
N LEU A 475 -28.82 10.70 -23.60
CA LEU A 475 -27.47 11.06 -23.98
C LEU A 475 -26.48 9.93 -23.68
N LEU A 476 -26.54 9.32 -22.50
CA LEU A 476 -25.66 8.23 -22.08
C LEU A 476 -25.70 7.05 -23.06
N GLN A 477 -26.90 6.71 -23.53
CA GLN A 477 -27.13 5.63 -24.49
C GLN A 477 -26.83 6.04 -25.94
N SER A 478 -26.75 7.34 -26.23
CA SER A 478 -26.39 7.85 -27.55
C SER A 478 -24.91 7.59 -27.85
N THR A 479 -24.61 7.44 -29.13
CA THR A 479 -23.28 7.62 -29.69
C THR A 479 -23.15 9.04 -30.25
N LEU A 480 -21.92 9.45 -30.57
CA LEU A 480 -21.65 10.77 -31.13
C LEU A 480 -21.38 10.71 -32.64
N GLU A 481 -21.88 9.66 -33.32
CA GLU A 481 -21.63 9.39 -34.74
C GLU A 481 -21.93 10.62 -35.63
N CYS A 482 -23.04 11.31 -35.37
CA CYS A 482 -23.41 12.53 -36.08
C CYS A 482 -22.30 13.59 -36.07
N LEU A 483 -21.55 13.72 -34.97
CA LEU A 483 -20.49 14.73 -34.82
C LEU A 483 -19.22 14.42 -35.64
N TYR A 484 -19.11 13.21 -36.19
CA TYR A 484 -18.03 12.83 -37.10
C TYR A 484 -18.42 13.00 -38.57
N ASN A 485 -19.69 13.31 -38.87
CA ASN A 485 -20.21 13.41 -40.22
C ASN A 485 -20.72 14.83 -40.54
N ILE A 486 -20.05 15.51 -41.47
CA ILE A 486 -20.41 16.88 -41.86
C ILE A 486 -21.86 17.00 -42.34
N SER A 487 -22.37 15.99 -43.08
CA SER A 487 -23.76 16.00 -43.55
C SER A 487 -24.76 15.93 -42.39
N CYS A 488 -24.41 15.23 -41.31
CA CYS A 488 -25.26 15.15 -40.13
C CYS A 488 -25.21 16.44 -39.31
N ILE A 489 -24.03 17.04 -39.15
CA ILE A 489 -23.86 18.37 -38.53
C ILE A 489 -24.67 19.43 -39.29
N ASP A 490 -24.67 19.39 -40.62
CA ASP A 490 -25.48 20.30 -41.44
C ASP A 490 -26.99 20.06 -41.27
N GLN A 491 -27.43 18.82 -41.05
CA GLN A 491 -28.81 18.53 -40.66
C GLN A 491 -29.16 19.16 -39.30
N LEU A 492 -28.30 19.01 -38.29
CA LEU A 492 -28.49 19.64 -36.98
C LEU A 492 -28.57 21.17 -37.08
N LYS A 493 -27.72 21.79 -37.89
CA LYS A 493 -27.77 23.23 -38.17
C LYS A 493 -29.07 23.67 -38.83
N SER A 494 -29.59 22.86 -39.75
CA SER A 494 -30.84 23.17 -40.47
C SER A 494 -32.06 23.23 -39.55
N MET A 495 -32.03 22.53 -38.41
CA MET A 495 -33.08 22.61 -37.37
C MET A 495 -33.33 24.03 -36.86
N TYR A 496 -32.30 24.86 -36.88
CA TYR A 496 -32.29 26.22 -36.34
C TYR A 496 -32.20 27.28 -37.46
N ASN A 497 -32.44 26.90 -38.73
CA ASN A 497 -32.31 27.77 -39.91
C ASN A 497 -30.95 28.49 -40.01
N TYR A 498 -29.86 27.84 -39.55
CA TYR A 498 -28.55 28.48 -39.47
C TYR A 498 -27.52 27.86 -40.41
N SER A 499 -27.44 28.40 -41.63
CA SER A 499 -26.62 27.83 -42.70
C SER A 499 -25.17 28.36 -42.74
N ASN A 500 -24.92 29.55 -42.19
CA ASN A 500 -23.77 30.37 -42.57
C ASN A 500 -22.47 30.10 -41.77
N LYS A 501 -22.48 29.28 -40.72
CA LYS A 501 -21.25 28.83 -40.04
C LYS A 501 -20.87 27.40 -40.36
N THR A 502 -19.58 27.18 -40.50
CA THR A 502 -18.95 25.87 -40.61
C THR A 502 -18.54 25.39 -39.22
N PHE A 503 -18.92 24.17 -38.87
CA PHE A 503 -18.40 23.44 -37.73
C PHE A 503 -17.62 22.23 -38.25
N ASN A 504 -16.41 22.02 -37.73
CA ASN A 504 -15.59 20.91 -38.18
C ASN A 504 -16.05 19.61 -37.51
N PRO A 505 -16.20 18.51 -38.27
CA PRO A 505 -16.49 17.22 -37.68
C PRO A 505 -15.32 16.75 -36.82
N LEU A 506 -15.64 15.93 -35.82
CA LEU A 506 -14.65 15.20 -35.04
C LEU A 506 -13.88 14.22 -35.96
N ASN A 507 -12.63 13.94 -35.62
CA ASN A 507 -11.74 13.12 -36.43
C ASN A 507 -11.81 11.64 -36.01
N ASN A 508 -12.37 10.80 -36.89
CA ASN A 508 -12.53 9.36 -36.62
C ASN A 508 -11.20 8.59 -36.50
N SER A 509 -10.07 9.18 -36.92
CA SER A 509 -8.73 8.58 -36.72
C SER A 509 -8.18 8.80 -35.31
N LEU A 510 -8.71 9.77 -34.55
CA LEU A 510 -8.30 10.04 -33.18
C LEU A 510 -9.17 9.29 -32.18
N SER A 511 -10.48 9.20 -32.45
CA SER A 511 -11.47 8.61 -31.56
C SER A 511 -12.55 7.89 -32.36
N SER A 512 -13.11 6.81 -31.82
CA SER A 512 -14.16 6.03 -32.48
C SER A 512 -15.51 6.75 -32.43
N ALA A 513 -16.20 6.83 -33.57
CA ALA A 513 -17.55 7.38 -33.66
C ALA A 513 -18.64 6.50 -33.01
N ASN A 514 -18.37 5.20 -32.80
CA ASN A 514 -19.35 4.22 -32.33
C ASN A 514 -19.33 4.00 -30.81
N THR A 515 -18.56 4.77 -30.06
CA THR A 515 -18.57 4.71 -28.59
C THR A 515 -19.78 5.46 -28.05
N THR A 516 -20.46 4.85 -27.07
CA THR A 516 -21.55 5.53 -26.36
C THR A 516 -20.98 6.61 -25.44
N VAL A 517 -21.76 7.64 -25.15
CA VAL A 517 -21.37 8.67 -24.19
C VAL A 517 -21.17 8.06 -22.80
N GLN A 518 -21.94 7.04 -22.44
CA GLN A 518 -21.72 6.29 -21.20
C GLN A 518 -20.30 5.70 -21.14
N SER A 519 -19.82 5.04 -22.20
CA SER A 519 -18.47 4.47 -22.23
C SER A 519 -17.38 5.55 -22.12
N LEU A 520 -17.62 6.73 -22.71
CA LEU A 520 -16.73 7.88 -22.54
C LEU A 520 -16.72 8.35 -21.07
N ILE A 521 -17.88 8.46 -20.42
CA ILE A 521 -17.96 8.85 -18.99
C ILE A 521 -17.31 7.83 -18.06
N GLU A 522 -17.48 6.53 -18.33
CA GLU A 522 -16.87 5.44 -17.57
C GLU A 522 -15.33 5.51 -17.57
N THR A 523 -14.76 6.20 -18.56
CA THR A 523 -13.32 6.46 -18.68
C THR A 523 -12.96 7.92 -18.42
N LEU A 524 -13.88 8.73 -17.88
CA LEU A 524 -13.71 10.18 -17.67
C LEU A 524 -13.28 10.93 -18.94
N PHE A 525 -13.78 10.50 -20.09
CA PHE A 525 -13.35 10.97 -21.41
C PHE A 525 -11.84 10.88 -21.62
N ILE A 526 -11.10 10.05 -20.87
CA ILE A 526 -9.65 9.90 -21.01
C ILE A 526 -9.37 8.75 -21.97
N GLU A 527 -8.69 9.06 -23.06
CA GLU A 527 -8.27 8.05 -24.05
C GLU A 527 -6.97 7.38 -23.66
N ARG A 528 -6.06 8.13 -23.03
CA ARG A 528 -4.79 7.61 -22.54
C ARG A 528 -4.25 8.40 -21.35
N TRP A 529 -3.55 7.68 -20.48
CA TRP A 529 -2.74 8.24 -19.41
C TRP A 529 -1.27 8.20 -19.83
N GLU A 530 -0.58 9.33 -19.73
CA GLU A 530 0.88 9.37 -19.80
C GLU A 530 1.40 9.46 -18.37
N THR A 531 2.01 8.38 -17.91
CA THR A 531 2.58 8.27 -16.57
C THR A 531 4.06 7.97 -16.65
N ASN A 532 4.84 8.53 -15.73
CA ASN A 532 6.27 8.26 -15.65
C ASN A 532 6.75 8.28 -14.20
N VAL A 533 7.67 7.38 -13.86
CA VAL A 533 8.31 7.30 -12.55
C VAL A 533 9.78 7.70 -12.70
N LEU A 534 10.14 8.84 -12.13
CA LEU A 534 11.45 9.46 -12.24
C LEU A 534 12.32 9.05 -11.04
N TYR A 535 12.96 7.88 -11.16
CA TYR A 535 13.76 7.29 -10.08
C TYR A 535 14.92 8.19 -9.60
N ASP A 536 15.53 8.94 -10.52
CA ASP A 536 16.57 9.92 -10.23
C ASP A 536 16.08 11.02 -9.27
N GLN A 537 14.85 11.50 -9.48
CA GLN A 537 14.23 12.48 -8.60
C GLN A 537 13.88 11.86 -7.24
N TYR A 538 13.42 10.61 -7.21
CA TYR A 538 13.23 9.86 -5.96
C TYR A 538 14.55 9.72 -5.17
N TYR A 539 15.63 9.31 -5.83
CA TYR A 539 16.94 9.12 -5.18
C TYR A 539 17.43 10.44 -4.59
N THR A 540 17.30 11.53 -5.36
CA THR A 540 17.66 12.88 -4.93
C THR A 540 16.80 13.34 -3.75
N ALA A 541 15.52 13.00 -3.71
CA ALA A 541 14.64 13.33 -2.59
C ALA A 541 14.94 12.52 -1.31
N CYS A 542 15.32 11.24 -1.44
CA CYS A 542 15.79 10.41 -0.33
C CYS A 542 17.15 10.90 0.22
N SER A 543 18.04 11.40 -0.65
CA SER A 543 19.30 12.10 -0.33
C SER A 543 20.16 11.41 0.75
N PRO A 544 20.68 10.19 0.53
CA PRO A 544 21.51 9.50 1.51
C PRO A 544 22.81 10.27 1.82
N LEU A 545 23.08 10.58 3.11
CA LEU A 545 24.35 11.21 3.54
C LEU A 545 25.54 10.26 3.44
N TRP A 546 25.28 8.96 3.61
CA TRP A 546 26.30 7.93 3.54
C TRP A 546 25.67 6.59 3.16
N CYS A 547 26.48 5.74 2.54
CA CYS A 547 26.23 4.31 2.41
C CYS A 547 27.33 3.55 3.14
N SER A 548 27.00 2.41 3.73
CA SER A 548 28.00 1.50 4.31
C SER A 548 27.76 0.06 3.86
N TYR A 549 28.84 -0.71 3.76
CA TYR A 549 28.76 -2.14 3.48
C TYR A 549 29.87 -2.88 4.22
N ILE A 550 29.66 -4.17 4.45
CA ILE A 550 30.60 -5.01 5.19
C ILE A 550 31.47 -5.77 4.19
N LEU A 551 32.79 -5.64 4.35
CA LEU A 551 33.78 -6.36 3.58
C LEU A 551 34.47 -7.40 4.47
N THR A 552 34.40 -8.67 4.08
CA THR A 552 35.14 -9.75 4.73
C THR A 552 36.48 -9.98 4.02
N ARG A 553 37.59 -9.74 4.72
CA ARG A 553 38.96 -9.98 4.21
C ARG A 553 39.72 -10.95 5.11
N ARG A 554 40.71 -11.64 4.54
CA ARG A 554 41.63 -12.49 5.30
C ARG A 554 42.48 -11.62 6.24
N ILE A 555 42.81 -12.18 7.40
CA ILE A 555 43.65 -11.51 8.41
C ILE A 555 44.99 -11.07 7.81
N ASN A 556 45.41 -9.85 8.16
CA ASN A 556 46.70 -9.29 7.74
C ASN A 556 47.86 -10.08 8.38
N PRO A 557 48.91 -10.49 7.62
CA PRO A 557 50.06 -11.21 8.18
C PRO A 557 50.76 -10.48 9.33
N VAL A 558 50.72 -9.14 9.36
CA VAL A 558 51.26 -8.34 10.47
C VAL A 558 50.52 -8.63 11.77
N TYR A 559 49.19 -8.76 11.72
CA TYR A 559 48.36 -9.08 12.87
C TYR A 559 48.66 -10.49 13.41
N THR A 560 48.89 -11.45 12.52
CA THR A 560 49.32 -12.81 12.90
C THR A 560 50.66 -12.79 13.63
N VAL A 561 51.64 -12.04 13.11
CA VAL A 561 52.96 -11.91 13.75
C VAL A 561 52.84 -11.24 15.12
N THR A 562 52.07 -10.15 15.25
CA THR A 562 51.89 -9.48 16.54
C THR A 562 51.18 -10.37 17.56
N THR A 563 50.21 -11.17 17.11
CA THR A 563 49.48 -12.12 17.98
C THR A 563 50.38 -13.23 18.52
N ILE A 564 51.27 -13.78 17.66
CA ILE A 564 52.26 -14.78 18.08
C ILE A 564 53.23 -14.19 19.10
N VAL A 565 53.72 -12.97 18.86
CA VAL A 565 54.63 -12.27 19.78
C VAL A 565 53.96 -11.96 21.11
N SER A 566 52.70 -11.50 21.11
CA SER A 566 51.95 -11.22 22.35
C SER A 566 51.62 -12.47 23.14
N LEU A 567 51.33 -13.60 22.46
CA LEU A 567 50.98 -14.86 23.11
C LEU A 567 52.20 -15.58 23.69
N HIS A 568 53.39 -15.41 23.09
CA HIS A 568 54.62 -16.09 23.50
C HIS A 568 54.95 -15.89 24.99
N GLY A 569 54.73 -14.68 25.51
CA GLY A 569 55.01 -14.35 26.91
C GLY A 569 54.20 -15.21 27.89
N GLY A 570 52.87 -15.19 27.77
CA GLY A 570 51.98 -15.96 28.65
C GLY A 570 52.11 -17.47 28.46
N LEU A 571 52.16 -17.90 27.19
CA LEU A 571 52.29 -19.32 26.84
C LEU A 571 53.60 -19.93 27.37
N SER A 572 54.71 -19.19 27.29
CA SER A 572 55.99 -19.67 27.83
C SER A 572 55.96 -19.84 29.35
N VAL A 573 55.27 -18.97 30.10
CA VAL A 573 55.19 -19.07 31.56
C VAL A 573 54.37 -20.30 31.96
N VAL A 574 53.20 -20.48 31.35
CA VAL A 574 52.30 -21.61 31.63
C VAL A 574 52.96 -22.94 31.25
N LEU A 575 53.60 -23.03 30.07
CA LEU A 575 54.31 -24.23 29.66
C LEU A 575 55.49 -24.54 30.58
N LYS A 576 56.24 -23.52 31.06
CA LYS A 576 57.31 -23.74 32.05
C LYS A 576 56.78 -24.26 33.39
N LEU A 577 55.55 -23.92 33.78
CA LEU A 577 54.92 -24.43 34.99
C LEU A 577 54.42 -25.89 34.83
N ILE A 578 53.77 -26.19 33.71
CA ILE A 578 53.07 -27.46 33.50
C ILE A 578 54.02 -28.58 33.02
N THR A 579 55.01 -28.27 32.18
CA THR A 579 55.88 -29.30 31.58
C THR A 579 56.65 -30.14 32.61
N PRO A 580 57.22 -29.57 33.70
CA PRO A 580 57.85 -30.36 34.76
C PRO A 580 56.87 -31.28 35.48
N VAL A 581 55.62 -30.85 35.65
CA VAL A 581 54.55 -31.64 36.29
C VAL A 581 54.16 -32.83 35.40
N LEU A 582 53.97 -32.60 34.09
CA LEU A 582 53.67 -33.66 33.12
C LEU A 582 54.77 -34.72 33.04
N VAL A 583 56.04 -34.31 33.03
CA VAL A 583 57.16 -35.27 33.02
C VAL A 583 57.22 -36.05 34.32
N ARG A 584 56.96 -35.42 35.49
CA ARG A 584 56.87 -36.14 36.77
C ARG A 584 55.74 -37.18 36.77
N PHE A 585 54.55 -36.81 36.30
CA PHE A 585 53.41 -37.73 36.16
C PHE A 585 53.70 -38.88 35.18
N ALA A 586 54.26 -38.59 34.00
CA ALA A 586 54.62 -39.62 33.03
C ALA A 586 55.64 -40.61 33.61
N TYR A 587 56.61 -40.12 34.40
CA TYR A 587 57.58 -40.98 35.06
C TYR A 587 56.96 -41.84 36.17
N GLN A 588 56.00 -41.29 36.93
CA GLN A 588 55.24 -42.06 37.92
C GLN A 588 54.46 -43.21 37.26
N ILE A 589 53.83 -42.96 36.11
CA ILE A 589 53.10 -43.99 35.33
C ILE A 589 54.06 -45.07 34.80
N VAL A 590 55.21 -44.68 34.24
CA VAL A 590 56.22 -45.63 33.73
C VAL A 590 56.81 -46.48 34.86
N ARG A 591 57.08 -45.88 36.04
CA ARG A 591 57.53 -46.60 37.24
C ARG A 591 56.48 -47.60 37.72
N HIS A 592 55.20 -47.23 37.68
CA HIS A 592 54.11 -48.13 38.05
C HIS A 592 53.95 -49.31 37.07
N ARG A 593 54.20 -49.09 35.77
CA ARG A 593 54.20 -50.16 34.76
C ARG A 593 55.42 -51.09 34.84
N ARG A 594 56.61 -50.58 35.21
CA ARG A 594 57.84 -51.40 35.38
C ARG A 594 57.87 -52.22 36.67
N GLY A 595 57.09 -51.86 37.69
CA GLY A 595 56.93 -52.65 38.93
C GLY A 595 56.08 -53.93 38.78
N ARG A 596 55.62 -54.29 37.57
CA ARG A 596 54.82 -55.50 37.31
C ARG A 596 55.57 -56.61 36.54
N VAL A 597 56.87 -56.48 36.29
CA VAL A 597 57.70 -57.54 35.66
C VAL A 597 58.86 -57.88 36.59
N GLY A 598 58.79 -59.04 37.27
CA GLY A 598 59.79 -59.51 38.25
C GLY A 598 61.04 -60.14 37.62
N PRO A 599 62.15 -60.30 38.38
CA PRO A 599 63.45 -60.74 37.86
C PRO A 599 63.63 -62.27 37.85
N THR A 600 64.29 -62.77 36.81
CA THR A 600 64.76 -64.16 36.63
C THR A 600 66.03 -64.46 37.44
N VAL A 601 66.09 -65.67 38.00
CA VAL A 601 67.10 -66.20 38.94
C VAL A 601 68.42 -66.57 38.24
N THR A 602 69.57 -66.27 38.88
CA THR A 602 70.88 -66.89 38.57
C THR A 602 71.52 -67.44 39.85
N VAL A 603 71.91 -68.73 39.79
CA VAL A 603 72.45 -69.56 40.88
C VAL A 603 73.97 -69.38 41.02
N ILE A 604 74.48 -69.32 42.25
CA ILE A 604 75.92 -69.33 42.59
C ILE A 604 76.23 -70.65 43.33
N THR A 605 77.23 -71.40 42.87
CA THR A 605 77.76 -72.63 43.50
C THR A 605 79.00 -72.31 44.35
N VAL A 606 79.03 -72.79 45.59
CA VAL A 606 80.19 -72.78 46.50
C VAL A 606 80.71 -74.22 46.66
N LYS A 607 82.04 -74.42 46.52
CA LYS A 607 82.75 -75.66 46.87
C LYS A 607 83.63 -75.38 48.09
N GLU A 608 83.39 -76.11 49.18
CA GLU A 608 84.29 -76.25 50.32
C GLU A 608 85.49 -77.15 49.99
N GLN A 609 86.67 -76.79 50.50
CA GLN A 609 87.73 -77.75 50.83
C GLN A 609 88.32 -77.42 52.20
N ASN A 610 88.35 -78.44 53.04
CA ASN A 610 88.79 -78.51 54.42
C ASN A 610 90.27 -78.18 54.65
N LYS A 611 90.59 -77.75 55.88
CA LYS A 611 91.74 -78.27 56.63
C LYS A 611 91.51 -78.19 58.14
N TYR A 612 91.54 -79.39 58.75
CA TYR A 612 91.76 -79.81 60.15
C TYR A 612 91.11 -79.07 61.32
#